data_AF-A0A968Q7S6-F1
#
_entry.id   AF-A0A968Q7S6-F1
#
_cell.length_a   1.000
_cell.length_b   1.000
_cell.length_c   1.000
_cell.angle_alpha   90.00
_cell.angle_beta   90.00
_cell.angle_gamma   90.00
#
_symmetry.space_group_name_H-M   'P 1'
#
loop_
_entity.id
_entity.type
_entity.pdbx_description
1 polymer ?
#
loop_
_entity_poly.entity_id
_entity_poly.type
_entity_poly.pdbx_seq_one_letter_code
_entity_poly.pdbx_strand_id
1 'polypeptide(L)'
;MDMAADLETVGNYLNSHRQWFPRCAAPMRVEPISDHGYALVVGHFSVLGYEVEPRVGLYLSPLDHQVYRIDTVPIPDYVPPGYDVDFKALLNLSKPSAGRLSCLSLTQVDWELMLTVKIHKPRFLNALPHHLIKASGDRLLNQVVRQVSKRLTRKVQEDFHSSSGLPLPQSYHRHYFWANWGKRP
;
A
#
# COMPACT_ATOMS: atom_id res chain seq x y z
N MET A 1 3.50 10.98 7.37
CA MET A 1 4.31 11.71 6.37
C MET A 1 3.83 13.15 6.32
N ASP A 2 4.66 14.09 5.85
CA ASP A 2 4.19 15.46 5.63
C ASP A 2 4.10 15.76 4.12
N MET A 3 3.13 16.57 3.74
CA MET A 3 2.92 17.06 2.38
C MET A 3 2.99 18.59 2.39
N ALA A 4 3.86 19.18 1.57
CA ALA A 4 4.14 20.63 1.56
C ALA A 4 3.05 21.46 0.85
N ALA A 5 1.78 21.18 1.16
CA ALA A 5 0.63 21.97 0.74
C ALA A 5 -0.48 21.96 1.79
N ASP A 6 -1.50 22.80 1.60
CA ASP A 6 -2.71 22.79 2.43
C ASP A 6 -3.56 21.52 2.24
N LEU A 7 -4.54 21.35 3.13
CA LEU A 7 -5.42 20.17 3.18
C LEU A 7 -6.20 19.96 1.88
N GLU A 8 -6.65 21.05 1.25
CA GLU A 8 -7.48 21.01 0.05
C GLU A 8 -6.65 20.52 -1.14
N THR A 9 -5.45 21.07 -1.33
CA THR A 9 -4.51 20.66 -2.36
C THR A 9 -4.13 19.19 -2.23
N VAL A 10 -3.81 18.73 -1.00
CA VAL A 10 -3.49 17.32 -0.75
C VAL A 10 -4.71 16.43 -0.99
N GLY A 11 -5.91 16.86 -0.57
CA GLY A 11 -7.15 16.13 -0.79
C GLY A 11 -7.49 15.96 -2.27
N ASN A 12 -7.33 17.02 -3.06
CA ASN A 12 -7.55 17.00 -4.50
C ASN A 12 -6.58 16.05 -5.22
N TYR A 13 -5.32 16.02 -4.79
CA TYR A 13 -4.35 15.04 -5.27
C TYR A 13 -4.80 13.60 -4.96
N LEU A 14 -5.18 13.30 -3.71
CA LEU A 14 -5.63 11.95 -3.32
C LEU A 14 -6.88 11.51 -4.10
N ASN A 15 -7.85 12.42 -4.28
CA ASN A 15 -9.05 12.17 -5.09
C ASN A 15 -8.73 11.95 -6.58
N SER A 16 -7.61 12.46 -7.07
CA SER A 16 -7.14 12.27 -8.46
C SER A 16 -6.38 10.94 -8.65
N HIS A 17 -6.81 9.88 -7.97
CA HIS A 17 -6.11 8.59 -7.89
C HIS A 17 -5.82 7.90 -9.21
N ARG A 18 -6.63 8.13 -10.25
CA ARG A 18 -6.33 7.62 -11.60
C ARG A 18 -4.98 8.10 -12.14
N GLN A 19 -4.53 9.26 -11.69
CA GLN A 19 -3.27 9.85 -12.15
C GLN A 19 -2.09 9.26 -11.37
N TRP A 20 -2.15 9.25 -10.03
CA TRP A 20 -0.99 8.91 -9.21
C TRP A 20 -0.91 7.43 -8.81
N PHE A 21 -2.05 6.73 -8.64
CA PHE A 21 -2.04 5.38 -8.06
C PHE A 21 -1.26 4.37 -8.91
N PRO A 22 -1.44 4.28 -10.25
CA PRO A 22 -0.66 3.38 -11.08
C PRO A 22 0.85 3.68 -11.04
N ARG A 23 1.25 4.97 -11.03
CA ARG A 23 2.67 5.38 -10.94
C ARG A 23 3.29 4.99 -9.61
N CYS A 24 2.55 5.21 -8.52
CA CYS A 24 2.96 4.90 -7.16
C CYS A 24 2.99 3.39 -6.89
N ALA A 25 2.11 2.62 -7.54
CA ALA A 25 2.06 1.17 -7.39
C ALA A 25 3.22 0.43 -8.09
N ALA A 26 3.85 1.03 -9.10
CA ALA A 26 4.96 0.39 -9.82
C ALA A 26 6.04 -0.16 -8.85
N PRO A 27 6.60 -1.36 -9.08
CA PRO A 27 6.44 -2.21 -10.26
C PRO A 27 5.21 -3.14 -10.21
N MET A 28 4.31 -3.00 -9.24
CA MET A 28 3.05 -3.74 -9.23
C MET A 28 2.22 -3.34 -10.45
N ARG A 29 1.52 -4.30 -11.05
CA ARG A 29 0.63 -4.04 -12.20
C ARG A 29 -0.72 -3.60 -11.67
N VAL A 30 -1.23 -2.49 -12.20
CA VAL A 30 -2.53 -1.93 -11.83
C VAL A 30 -3.43 -1.95 -13.05
N GLU A 31 -4.60 -2.56 -12.91
CA GLU A 31 -5.64 -2.62 -13.94
C GLU A 31 -6.91 -1.98 -13.38
N PRO A 32 -7.49 -0.94 -14.02
CA PRO A 32 -8.76 -0.39 -13.58
C PRO A 32 -9.88 -1.42 -13.81
N ILE A 33 -10.73 -1.63 -12.80
CA ILE A 33 -11.90 -2.52 -12.85
C ILE A 33 -13.23 -1.78 -12.64
N SER A 34 -13.18 -0.55 -12.13
CA SER A 34 -14.32 0.37 -12.05
C SER A 34 -13.80 1.81 -11.91
N ASP A 35 -14.69 2.78 -11.67
CA ASP A 35 -14.28 4.18 -11.62
C ASP A 35 -13.31 4.52 -10.47
N HIS A 36 -13.48 3.83 -9.35
CA HIS A 36 -12.67 3.92 -8.15
C HIS A 36 -11.95 2.60 -7.83
N GLY A 37 -12.12 1.58 -8.68
CA GLY A 37 -11.68 0.22 -8.45
C GLY A 37 -10.48 -0.18 -9.31
N TYR A 38 -9.55 -0.92 -8.70
CA TYR A 38 -8.34 -1.43 -9.35
C TYR A 38 -8.04 -2.87 -8.97
N ALA A 39 -7.69 -3.72 -9.93
CA ALA A 39 -6.98 -4.96 -9.66
C ALA A 39 -5.47 -4.65 -9.57
N LEU A 40 -4.89 -4.93 -8.41
CA LEU A 40 -3.46 -4.79 -8.14
C LEU A 40 -2.81 -6.18 -8.14
N VAL A 41 -1.91 -6.41 -9.10
CA VAL A 41 -1.02 -7.58 -9.11
C VAL A 41 0.21 -7.26 -8.28
N VAL A 42 0.31 -7.89 -7.11
CA VAL A 42 1.33 -7.58 -6.11
C VAL A 42 2.72 -8.01 -6.59
N GLY A 43 2.81 -9.10 -7.36
CA GLY A 43 4.05 -9.61 -7.92
C GLY A 43 3.96 -11.10 -8.22
N HIS A 44 5.00 -11.65 -8.86
CA HIS A 44 5.14 -13.09 -9.08
C HIS A 44 6.13 -13.66 -8.06
N PHE A 45 5.72 -14.72 -7.36
CA PHE A 45 6.52 -15.37 -6.33
C PHE A 45 6.58 -16.87 -6.61
N SER A 46 7.78 -17.43 -6.57
CA SER A 46 8.00 -18.87 -6.73
C SER A 46 8.68 -19.45 -5.50
N VAL A 47 8.09 -20.49 -4.94
CA VAL A 47 8.58 -21.19 -3.74
C VAL A 47 8.36 -22.68 -3.89
N LEU A 48 9.44 -23.48 -3.84
CA LEU A 48 9.38 -24.95 -3.87
C LEU A 48 8.60 -25.51 -5.08
N GLY A 49 8.72 -24.87 -6.24
CA GLY A 49 7.99 -25.25 -7.46
C GLY A 49 6.51 -24.81 -7.48
N TYR A 50 6.05 -24.08 -6.47
CA TYR A 50 4.74 -23.43 -6.45
C TYR A 50 4.88 -21.96 -6.84
N GLU A 51 4.20 -21.56 -7.90
CA GLU A 51 4.13 -20.17 -8.33
C GLU A 51 2.82 -19.54 -7.87
N VAL A 52 2.92 -18.34 -7.31
CA VAL A 52 1.77 -17.54 -6.88
C VAL A 52 1.96 -16.12 -7.40
N GLU A 53 0.90 -15.62 -8.03
CA GLU A 53 0.79 -14.22 -8.40
C GLU A 53 -0.39 -13.61 -7.62
N PRO A 54 -0.16 -13.03 -6.42
CA PRO A 54 -1.22 -12.44 -5.63
C PRO A 54 -1.82 -11.24 -6.33
N ARG A 55 -3.14 -11.24 -6.44
CA ARG A 55 -3.97 -10.18 -7.00
C ARG A 55 -4.97 -9.77 -5.93
N VAL A 56 -5.15 -8.46 -5.76
CA VAL A 56 -6.11 -7.89 -4.83
C VAL A 56 -6.92 -6.81 -5.52
N GLY A 57 -8.24 -6.84 -5.38
CA GLY A 57 -9.09 -5.74 -5.83
C GLY A 57 -9.11 -4.66 -4.77
N LEU A 58 -8.96 -3.40 -5.19
CA LEU A 58 -8.88 -2.24 -4.32
C LEU A 58 -9.90 -1.20 -4.76
N TYR A 59 -10.62 -0.63 -3.81
CA TYR A 59 -11.50 0.50 -4.01
C TYR A 59 -10.92 1.71 -3.29
N LEU A 60 -10.64 2.77 -4.06
CA LEU A 60 -10.06 4.02 -3.55
C LEU A 60 -11.20 5.01 -3.35
N SER A 61 -11.64 5.16 -2.10
CA SER A 61 -12.77 6.01 -1.74
C SER A 61 -12.41 7.49 -1.93
N PRO A 62 -13.36 8.33 -2.37
CA PRO A 62 -13.21 9.77 -2.26
C PRO A 62 -12.87 10.17 -0.81
N LEU A 63 -12.07 11.24 -0.66
CA LEU A 63 -11.77 11.84 0.62
C LEU A 63 -13.08 12.27 1.31
N ASP A 64 -13.26 11.82 2.54
CA ASP A 64 -14.42 12.14 3.37
C ASP A 64 -13.95 12.57 4.76
N HIS A 65 -14.36 13.74 5.24
CA HIS A 65 -13.97 14.28 6.55
C HIS A 65 -12.46 14.19 6.85
N GLN A 66 -11.61 14.51 5.86
CA GLN A 66 -10.13 14.43 5.94
C GLN A 66 -9.57 13.00 6.08
N VAL A 67 -10.41 11.99 5.85
CA VAL A 67 -10.04 10.57 5.84
C VAL A 67 -10.11 10.04 4.41
N TYR A 68 -8.99 9.51 3.91
CA TYR A 68 -8.94 8.82 2.62
C TYR A 68 -8.76 7.32 2.85
N ARG A 69 -9.57 6.49 2.18
CA ARG A 69 -9.62 5.05 2.42
C ARG A 69 -9.37 4.25 1.16
N ILE A 70 -8.66 3.15 1.33
CA ILE A 70 -8.48 2.11 0.32
C ILE A 70 -8.93 0.79 0.93
N ASP A 71 -9.95 0.18 0.34
CA ASP A 71 -10.55 -1.06 0.85
C ASP A 71 -10.45 -2.19 -0.16
N THR A 72 -10.36 -3.43 0.32
CA THR A 72 -10.41 -4.60 -0.55
C THR A 72 -11.81 -4.80 -1.12
N VAL A 73 -11.88 -5.05 -2.42
CA VAL A 73 -13.10 -5.40 -3.14
C VAL A 73 -12.88 -6.63 -4.02
N PRO A 74 -13.94 -7.38 -4.35
CA PRO A 74 -13.85 -8.46 -5.31
C PRO A 74 -13.36 -7.97 -6.68
N ILE A 75 -12.52 -8.76 -7.34
CA ILE A 75 -12.19 -8.56 -8.76
C ILE A 75 -13.26 -9.31 -9.57
N PRO A 76 -13.96 -8.66 -10.52
CA PRO A 76 -14.93 -9.33 -11.38
C PRO A 76 -14.33 -10.55 -12.09
N ASP A 77 -15.09 -11.64 -12.17
CA ASP A 77 -14.72 -12.88 -12.87
C ASP A 77 -13.39 -13.51 -12.42
N TYR A 78 -12.95 -13.22 -11.20
CA TYR A 78 -11.69 -13.71 -10.66
C TYR A 78 -11.87 -14.46 -9.34
N VAL A 79 -11.37 -15.69 -9.30
CA VAL A 79 -11.27 -16.50 -8.09
C VAL A 79 -9.79 -16.71 -7.77
N PRO A 80 -9.30 -16.17 -6.63
CA PRO A 80 -7.91 -16.34 -6.22
C PRO A 80 -7.50 -17.83 -6.13
N PRO A 81 -6.45 -18.27 -6.86
CA PRO A 81 -6.00 -19.66 -6.81
C PRO A 81 -5.16 -19.92 -5.56
N GLY A 82 -5.81 -20.35 -4.48
CA GLY A 82 -5.11 -20.86 -3.31
C GLY A 82 -4.44 -19.77 -2.44
N TYR A 83 -4.99 -18.56 -2.42
CA TYR A 83 -4.60 -17.52 -1.49
C TYR A 83 -5.76 -16.55 -1.23
N ASP A 84 -5.67 -15.78 -0.14
CA ASP A 84 -6.51 -14.60 0.12
C ASP A 84 -5.62 -13.39 0.39
N VAL A 85 -6.05 -12.22 -0.07
CA VAL A 85 -5.40 -10.94 0.25
C VAL A 85 -6.46 -9.99 0.78
N ASP A 86 -6.23 -9.43 1.97
CA ASP A 86 -6.99 -8.33 2.54
C ASP A 86 -6.04 -7.14 2.73
N PHE A 87 -6.28 -6.09 1.96
CA PHE A 87 -5.59 -4.82 1.98
C PHE A 87 -6.56 -3.73 2.46
N LYS A 88 -6.17 -3.00 3.50
CA LYS A 88 -6.86 -1.80 3.97
C LYS A 88 -5.87 -0.70 4.26
N ALA A 89 -6.07 0.48 3.69
CA ALA A 89 -5.29 1.65 4.01
C ALA A 89 -6.20 2.80 4.44
N LEU A 90 -5.74 3.56 5.43
CA LEU A 90 -6.43 4.72 5.97
C LEU A 90 -5.43 5.86 6.12
N LEU A 91 -5.76 7.01 5.53
CA LEU A 91 -4.96 8.22 5.61
C LEU A 91 -5.77 9.31 6.32
N ASN A 92 -5.30 9.76 7.48
CA ASN A 92 -5.87 10.90 8.19
C ASN A 92 -5.07 12.16 7.87
N LEU A 93 -5.71 13.16 7.27
CA LEU A 93 -5.12 14.45 6.96
C LEU A 93 -5.38 15.41 8.12
N SER A 94 -4.35 16.12 8.58
CA SER A 94 -4.48 17.13 9.62
C SER A 94 -3.54 18.31 9.39
N LYS A 95 -3.87 19.46 9.97
CA LYS A 95 -2.95 20.61 10.03
C LYS A 95 -1.84 20.31 11.05
N PRO A 96 -0.61 20.81 10.83
CA PRO A 96 0.45 20.69 11.83
C PRO A 96 0.02 21.35 13.14
N SER A 97 0.43 20.76 14.26
CA SER A 97 0.25 21.35 15.58
C SER A 97 0.96 22.72 15.65
N ALA A 98 0.31 23.69 16.30
CA ALA A 98 0.81 25.05 16.47
C ALA A 98 2.21 25.02 17.12
N GLY A 99 3.23 25.35 16.33
CA GLY A 99 4.64 25.25 16.73
C GLY A 99 5.59 25.02 15.55
N ARG A 100 5.10 24.44 14.43
CA ARG A 100 5.82 24.41 13.15
C ARG A 100 5.37 25.58 12.26
N LEU A 101 5.87 26.79 12.57
CA LEU A 101 5.71 27.96 11.69
C LEU A 101 6.64 27.80 10.48
N SER A 102 6.11 27.18 9.42
CA SER A 102 6.71 27.16 8.09
C SER A 102 5.91 28.12 7.20
N CYS A 103 6.58 28.92 6.38
CA CYS A 103 5.95 29.78 5.38
C CYS A 103 5.16 29.01 4.31
N LEU A 104 5.42 27.70 4.18
CA LEU A 104 4.67 26.79 3.34
C LEU A 104 3.51 26.16 4.13
N SER A 105 2.31 26.21 3.55
CA SER A 105 1.18 25.39 3.97
C SER A 105 1.62 23.93 4.05
N LEU A 106 1.44 23.29 5.20
CA LEU A 106 1.85 21.92 5.45
C LEU A 106 0.64 21.11 5.88
N THR A 107 0.52 19.89 5.36
CA THR A 107 -0.46 18.90 5.78
C THR A 107 0.27 17.69 6.33
N GLN A 108 -0.07 17.31 7.55
CA GLN A 108 0.40 16.06 8.14
C GLN A 108 -0.57 14.95 7.74
N VAL A 109 -0.04 13.87 7.18
CA VAL A 109 -0.81 12.69 6.80
C VAL A 109 -0.37 11.52 7.67
N ASP A 110 -1.26 11.07 8.54
CA ASP A 110 -1.07 9.81 9.24
C ASP A 110 -1.52 8.67 8.34
N TRP A 111 -0.67 7.67 8.15
CA TRP A 111 -0.90 6.58 7.21
C TRP A 111 -0.90 5.26 7.95
N GLU A 112 -2.05 4.60 7.95
CA GLU A 112 -2.22 3.24 8.45
C GLU A 112 -2.42 2.28 7.28
N LEU A 113 -1.70 1.17 7.30
CA LEU A 113 -1.83 0.10 6.32
C LEU A 113 -1.92 -1.24 7.05
N MET A 114 -3.03 -1.93 6.81
CA MET A 114 -3.24 -3.32 7.22
C MET A 114 -3.22 -4.18 5.96
N LEU A 115 -2.26 -5.11 5.91
CA LEU A 115 -2.15 -6.09 4.84
C LEU A 115 -2.10 -7.48 5.45
N THR A 116 -3.09 -8.29 5.13
CA THR A 116 -3.15 -9.71 5.49
C THR A 116 -3.08 -10.53 4.22
N VAL A 117 -2.17 -11.49 4.17
CA VAL A 117 -2.07 -12.44 3.07
C VAL A 117 -2.14 -13.84 3.66
N LYS A 118 -3.03 -14.67 3.12
CA LYS A 118 -3.17 -16.08 3.47
C LYS A 118 -2.84 -16.90 2.25
N ILE A 119 -2.05 -17.95 2.42
CA ILE A 119 -1.73 -18.89 1.33
C ILE A 119 -2.30 -20.24 1.74
N HIS A 120 -3.16 -20.79 0.91
CA HIS A 120 -3.73 -22.10 1.12
C HIS A 120 -2.69 -23.16 0.75
N LYS A 121 -2.45 -24.12 1.65
CA LYS A 121 -1.49 -25.20 1.44
C LYS A 121 -1.95 -26.09 0.27
N PRO A 122 -1.19 -26.17 -0.84
CA PRO A 122 -1.49 -27.11 -1.90
C PRO A 122 -1.28 -28.55 -1.45
N ARG A 123 -2.08 -29.48 -1.99
CA ARG A 123 -2.04 -30.91 -1.61
C ARG A 123 -0.67 -31.56 -1.83
N PHE A 124 0.09 -31.14 -2.84
CA PHE A 124 1.41 -31.70 -3.15
C PHE A 124 2.50 -31.35 -2.12
N LEU A 125 2.33 -30.28 -1.33
CA LEU A 125 3.28 -29.93 -0.26
C LEU A 125 3.19 -30.88 0.95
N ASN A 126 2.27 -31.84 0.97
CA ASN A 126 2.21 -32.85 2.03
C ASN A 126 3.45 -33.76 2.08
N ALA A 127 4.19 -33.88 1.00
CA ALA A 127 5.42 -34.68 0.93
C ALA A 127 6.66 -33.99 1.54
N LEU A 128 6.54 -32.70 1.92
CA LEU A 128 7.67 -31.91 2.42
C LEU A 128 7.64 -31.75 3.95
N PRO A 129 8.81 -31.66 4.62
CA PRO A 129 8.89 -31.34 6.04
C PRO A 129 8.20 -30.02 6.39
N HIS A 130 7.39 -30.03 7.45
CA HIS A 130 6.60 -28.87 7.89
C HIS A 130 7.43 -27.58 8.08
N HIS A 131 8.65 -27.69 8.62
CA HIS A 131 9.51 -26.54 8.88
C HIS A 131 9.95 -25.83 7.59
N LEU A 132 10.15 -26.55 6.48
CA LEU A 132 10.50 -25.97 5.18
C LEU A 132 9.31 -25.23 4.55
N ILE A 133 8.11 -25.80 4.67
CA ILE A 133 6.86 -25.19 4.19
C ILE A 133 6.64 -23.86 4.92
N LYS A 134 6.75 -23.87 6.25
CA LYS A 134 6.59 -22.67 7.07
C LYS A 134 7.62 -21.60 6.73
N ALA A 135 8.91 -21.95 6.72
CA ALA A 135 9.97 -20.98 6.46
C ALA A 135 9.85 -20.34 5.07
N SER A 136 9.41 -21.11 4.07
CA SER A 136 9.27 -20.60 2.71
C SER A 136 8.00 -19.75 2.54
N GLY A 137 6.90 -20.12 3.18
CA GLY A 137 5.69 -19.29 3.27
C GLY A 137 5.95 -17.96 3.98
N ASP A 138 6.67 -17.98 5.11
CA ASP A 138 7.05 -16.78 5.86
C ASP A 138 7.90 -15.82 4.99
N ARG A 139 8.82 -16.35 4.17
CA ARG A 139 9.62 -15.54 3.23
C ARG A 139 8.76 -14.87 2.16
N LEU A 140 7.83 -15.62 1.55
CA LEU A 140 6.94 -15.09 0.51
C LEU A 140 6.04 -13.98 1.08
N LEU A 141 5.42 -14.20 2.25
CA LEU A 141 4.62 -13.20 2.94
C LEU A 141 5.43 -11.92 3.21
N ASN A 142 6.67 -12.07 3.68
CA ASN A 142 7.57 -10.93 3.92
C ASN A 142 7.90 -10.15 2.63
N GLN A 143 8.07 -10.83 1.50
CA GLN A 143 8.33 -10.15 0.22
C GLN A 143 7.11 -9.36 -0.25
N VAL A 144 5.92 -9.94 -0.17
CA VAL A 144 4.64 -9.26 -0.47
C VAL A 144 4.49 -8.02 0.40
N VAL A 145 4.59 -8.16 1.71
CA VAL A 145 4.43 -7.05 2.65
C VAL A 145 5.47 -5.95 2.39
N ARG A 146 6.73 -6.30 2.12
CA ARG A 146 7.77 -5.30 1.80
C ARG A 146 7.48 -4.55 0.50
N GLN A 147 7.00 -5.23 -0.53
CA GLN A 147 6.71 -4.62 -1.82
C GLN A 147 5.56 -3.62 -1.72
N VAL A 148 4.54 -3.95 -0.94
CA VAL A 148 3.33 -3.14 -0.78
C VAL A 148 3.54 -2.01 0.24
N SER A 149 3.93 -2.34 1.47
CA SER A 149 3.89 -1.38 2.59
C SER A 149 5.01 -0.36 2.57
N LYS A 150 6.24 -0.76 2.22
CA LYS A 150 7.40 0.15 2.27
C LYS A 150 7.42 1.14 1.12
N ARG A 151 6.91 0.72 -0.05
CA ARG A 151 7.03 1.51 -1.29
C ARG A 151 5.90 2.51 -1.45
N LEU A 152 4.67 2.14 -1.09
CA LEU A 152 3.51 2.95 -1.44
C LEU A 152 3.52 4.32 -0.75
N THR A 153 3.66 4.37 0.58
CA THR A 153 3.68 5.64 1.33
C THR A 153 4.76 6.60 0.81
N ARG A 154 5.98 6.09 0.61
CA ARG A 154 7.10 6.89 0.11
C ARG A 154 6.86 7.39 -1.30
N LYS A 155 6.38 6.53 -2.19
CA LYS A 155 6.10 6.90 -3.58
C LYS A 155 4.96 7.90 -3.70
N VAL A 156 3.93 7.79 -2.87
CA VAL A 156 2.84 8.77 -2.84
C VAL A 156 3.35 10.15 -2.43
N GLN A 157 4.26 10.21 -1.44
CA GLN A 157 4.90 11.47 -1.06
C GLN A 157 5.81 12.01 -2.18
N GLU A 158 6.66 11.17 -2.78
CA GLU A 158 7.54 11.56 -3.91
C GLU A 158 6.72 12.06 -5.12
N ASP A 159 5.67 11.34 -5.51
CA ASP A 159 4.80 11.67 -6.65
C ASP A 159 4.04 12.97 -6.41
N PHE A 160 3.48 13.18 -5.22
CA PHE A 160 2.79 14.43 -4.87
C PHE A 160 3.70 15.65 -5.07
N HIS A 161 4.89 15.62 -4.49
CA HIS A 161 5.82 16.76 -4.54
C HIS A 161 6.37 16.99 -5.95
N SER A 162 6.73 15.91 -6.66
CA SER A 162 7.25 16.02 -8.03
C SER A 162 6.19 16.48 -9.04
N SER A 163 4.96 15.95 -8.97
CA SER A 163 3.87 16.34 -9.86
C SER A 163 3.32 17.74 -9.59
N SER A 164 3.42 18.22 -8.34
CA SER A 164 2.99 19.57 -7.95
C SER A 164 4.09 20.63 -8.02
N GLY A 165 5.33 20.25 -8.38
CA GLY A 165 6.48 21.17 -8.39
C GLY A 165 6.84 21.71 -6.99
N LEU A 166 6.54 20.96 -5.94
CA LEU A 166 6.75 21.35 -4.54
C LEU A 166 8.02 20.69 -3.98
N PRO A 167 8.74 21.34 -3.05
CA PRO A 167 9.91 20.74 -2.42
C PRO A 167 9.53 19.61 -1.47
N LEU A 168 10.34 18.55 -1.42
CA LEU A 168 10.17 17.49 -0.43
C LEU A 168 10.42 18.04 1.00
N PRO A 169 9.56 17.73 1.98
CA PRO A 169 9.72 18.22 3.34
C PRO A 169 10.81 17.45 4.08
N GLN A 170 11.38 18.05 5.12
CA GLN A 170 12.43 17.41 5.93
C GLN A 170 12.03 16.04 6.52
N SER A 171 10.74 15.81 6.77
CA SER A 171 10.24 14.53 7.26
C SER A 171 10.44 13.38 6.27
N TYR A 172 10.54 13.69 4.98
CA TYR A 172 10.87 12.72 3.93
C TYR A 172 12.17 11.94 4.24
N HIS A 173 13.21 12.66 4.70
CA HIS A 173 14.50 12.06 5.04
C HIS A 173 14.50 11.31 6.39
N ARG A 174 13.48 11.50 7.23
CA ARG A 174 13.38 10.88 8.56
C ARG A 174 12.60 9.57 8.57
N HIS A 175 12.07 9.13 7.43
CA HIS A 175 11.20 7.96 7.37
C HIS A 175 11.96 6.63 7.57
N TYR A 176 12.29 6.29 8.83
CA TYR A 176 12.37 4.91 9.32
C TYR A 176 10.96 4.38 9.61
N PHE A 177 10.07 4.45 8.62
CA PHE A 177 8.72 3.93 8.76
C PHE A 177 8.78 2.40 8.72
N TRP A 178 8.40 1.77 9.85
CA TRP A 178 8.23 0.32 10.06
C TRP A 178 9.49 -0.51 10.40
N ALA A 179 10.17 -0.19 11.52
CA ALA A 179 11.17 -1.07 12.14
C ALA A 179 10.60 -2.19 13.02
N ASN A 180 9.29 -2.17 13.33
CA ASN A 180 8.68 -3.05 14.35
C ASN A 180 7.65 -4.06 13.82
N TRP A 181 7.47 -4.20 12.51
CA TRP A 181 6.59 -5.24 11.96
C TRP A 181 7.23 -6.63 12.19
N GLY A 182 6.64 -7.40 13.10
CA GLY A 182 7.11 -8.75 13.48
C GLY A 182 7.64 -8.91 14.90
N LYS A 183 7.78 -7.82 15.69
CA LYS A 183 7.99 -7.95 17.13
C LYS A 183 6.63 -8.05 17.83
N ARG A 184 6.20 -9.26 18.16
CA ARG A 184 5.27 -9.44 19.28
C ARG A 184 6.05 -9.24 20.59
N PRO A 185 5.39 -8.75 21.67
CA PRO A 185 6.01 -8.68 23.00
C PRO A 185 6.44 -10.06 23.49
#